data_AF-A0A2G2WDQ1-F1
#
_entry.id   AF-A0A2G2WDQ1-F1
#
_cell.length_a   1.000
_cell.length_b   1.000
_cell.length_c   1.000
_cell.angle_alpha   90.00
_cell.angle_beta   90.00
_cell.angle_gamma   90.00
#
_symmetry.space_group_name_H-M   'P 1'
#
loop_
_entity.id
_entity.type
_entity.pdbx_description
1 polymer ?
#
loop_
_entity_poly.entity_id
_entity_poly.type
_entity_poly.pdbx_seq_one_letter_code
_entity_poly.pdbx_strand_id
1 'polypeptide(L)' 'MGFLVTTLIFVAIGVIASLCARICCNRGPSTNLLHLTLIITATVCCWMMWAIVYLAQLKPLIVPVLSEGE' A
#
# COMPACT_ATOMS: atom_id res chain seq x y z
N MET A 1 -5.53 -12.17 4.81
CA MET A 1 -6.38 -11.04 5.27
C MET A 1 -7.29 -10.64 4.12
N GLY A 2 -8.56 -10.32 4.39
CA GLY A 2 -9.50 -9.93 3.33
C GLY A 2 -9.13 -8.58 2.69
N PHE A 3 -9.59 -8.34 1.47
CA PHE A 3 -9.33 -7.11 0.72
C PHE A 3 -9.54 -5.82 1.54
N LEU A 4 -10.68 -5.76 2.24
CA LEU A 4 -11.06 -4.62 3.07
C LEU A 4 -10.11 -4.41 4.25
N VAL A 5 -9.72 -5.49 4.92
CA VAL A 5 -8.83 -5.43 6.09
C VAL A 5 -7.47 -4.85 5.69
N THR A 6 -6.87 -5.38 4.62
CA THR A 6 -5.57 -4.88 4.17
C THR A 6 -5.65 -3.44 3.68
N THR A 7 -6.74 -3.07 2.99
CA THR A 7 -6.97 -1.68 2.57
C THR A 7 -7.03 -0.74 3.76
N LEU A 8 -7.74 -1.09 4.83
CA LEU A 8 -7.79 -0.30 6.06
C LEU A 8 -6.41 -0.17 6.73
N ILE A 9 -5.59 -1.23 6.68
CA ILE A 9 -4.21 -1.18 7.19
C ILE A 9 -3.37 -0.16 6.41
N PHE A 10 -3.41 -0.17 5.07
CA PHE A 10 -2.70 0.81 4.26
C PHE A 10 -3.17 2.25 4.51
N VAL A 11 -4.47 2.47 4.67
CA VAL A 11 -5.03 3.77 5.03
C VAL A 11 -4.51 4.22 6.40
N ALA A 12 -4.54 3.35 7.41
CA ALA A 12 -4.05 3.65 8.75
C ALA A 12 -2.55 4.00 8.73
N ILE A 13 -1.73 3.23 8.01
CA ILE A 13 -0.30 3.51 7.85
C ILE A 13 -0.07 4.87 7.17
N GLY A 14 -0.80 5.18 6.09
CA GLY A 14 -0.67 6.45 5.39
C GLY A 14 -1.01 7.66 6.28
N VAL A 15 -2.07 7.55 7.09
CA VAL A 15 -2.46 8.58 8.06
C VAL A 15 -1.39 8.74 9.15
N ILE A 16 -0.96 7.65 9.76
CA ILE A 16 0.06 7.68 10.83
C ILE A 16 1.38 8.25 10.30
N ALA A 17 1.84 7.80 9.14
CA ALA A 17 3.07 8.30 8.51
C ALA A 17 2.97 9.80 8.20
N SER A 18 1.83 10.27 7.71
CA SER A 18 1.58 11.69 7.43
C SER A 18 1.65 12.54 8.71
N LEU A 19 1.02 12.07 9.79
CA LEU A 19 1.06 12.74 11.09
C LEU A 19 2.47 12.75 11.68
N CYS A 20 3.16 11.61 11.67
CA CYS A 20 4.53 11.49 12.14
C CYS A 20 5.48 12.41 11.36
N ALA A 21 5.36 12.49 10.04
CA ALA A 21 6.18 13.38 9.23
C ALA A 21 5.92 14.86 9.55
N ARG A 22 4.67 15.24 9.84
CA ARG A 22 4.33 16.61 10.24
C ARG A 22 4.86 16.97 11.63
N ILE A 23 4.82 16.03 12.57
CA ILE A 23 5.26 16.25 13.95
C ILE A 23 6.79 16.20 14.07
N CYS A 24 7.44 15.20 13.46
CA CYS A 24 8.87 14.95 13.62
C CYS A 24 9.75 15.75 12.63
N CYS A 25 9.24 16.07 11.43
CA CYS A 25 10.03 16.65 10.34
C CYS A 25 9.53 18.03 9.91
N ASN A 26 9.26 18.93 10.86
CA ASN A 26 8.77 20.28 10.58
C ASN A 26 9.91 21.22 10.12
N ARG A 27 10.24 21.21 8.83
CA ARG A 27 11.32 22.02 8.23
C ARG A 27 10.84 23.19 7.37
N GLY A 28 9.56 23.52 7.44
CA GLY A 28 8.95 24.64 6.72
C GLY A 28 7.75 24.22 5.85
N PRO A 29 6.91 25.17 5.41
CA PRO A 29 5.63 24.87 4.76
C PRO A 29 5.80 24.11 3.43
N SER A 30 6.77 24.48 2.59
CA SER A 30 7.04 23.82 1.31
C SER A 30 7.57 22.38 1.49
N THR A 31 8.53 22.18 2.39
CA THR A 31 9.08 20.85 2.70
C THR A 31 8.02 19.93 3.31
N ASN A 32 7.17 20.45 4.18
CA ASN A 32 6.08 19.68 4.77
C ASN A 32 5.03 19.25 3.72
N LEU A 33 4.72 20.11 2.76
CA LEU A 33 3.83 19.76 1.64
C LEU A 33 4.47 18.67 0.78
N LEU A 34 5.76 18.80 0.45
CA LEU A 34 6.48 17.79 -0.32
C LEU A 34 6.53 16.44 0.41
N HIS A 35 6.84 16.41 1.70
CA HIS A 35 6.81 15.19 2.51
C HIS A 35 5.43 14.53 2.49
N LEU A 36 4.36 15.32 2.69
CA LEU A 36 2.99 14.81 2.67
C LEU A 36 2.64 14.19 1.32
N THR A 37 2.93 14.91 0.22
CA THR A 37 2.69 14.43 -1.15
C THR A 37 3.43 13.14 -1.43
N LEU A 38 4.71 13.04 -1.03
CA LEU A 38 5.49 11.82 -1.22
C LEU A 38 4.92 10.64 -0.41
N ILE A 39 4.55 10.86 0.85
CA ILE A 39 3.99 9.81 1.72
C ILE A 39 2.67 9.29 1.16
N ILE A 40 1.76 10.19 0.78
CA ILE A 40 0.46 9.81 0.20
C ILE A 40 0.68 9.06 -1.12
N THR A 41 1.52 9.58 -2.01
CA THR A 41 1.79 8.97 -3.31
C THR A 41 2.39 7.57 -3.16
N ALA A 42 3.39 7.41 -2.28
CA ALA A 42 4.00 6.11 -2.01
C ALA A 42 2.98 5.12 -1.44
N THR A 43 2.17 5.55 -0.46
CA THR A 43 1.16 4.70 0.17
C THR A 43 0.12 4.21 -0.86
N VAL A 44 -0.39 5.11 -1.71
CA VAL A 44 -1.38 4.77 -2.74
C VAL A 44 -0.76 3.84 -3.79
N CYS A 45 0.46 4.12 -4.24
CA CYS A 45 1.15 3.28 -5.23
C CYS A 45 1.38 1.86 -4.70
N CYS A 46 1.91 1.73 -3.47
CA CYS A 46 2.11 0.43 -2.83
C CYS A 46 0.79 -0.32 -2.62
N TRP A 47 -0.27 0.37 -2.19
CA TRP A 47 -1.59 -0.22 -2.05
C TRP A 47 -2.14 -0.69 -3.40
N MET A 48 -2.01 0.11 -4.46
CA MET A 48 -2.45 -0.26 -5.81
C MET A 48 -1.75 -1.52 -6.31
N MET A 49 -0.42 -1.59 -6.19
CA MET A 49 0.34 -2.78 -6.59
C MET A 49 -0.15 -4.03 -5.87
N TRP A 50 -0.33 -3.94 -4.54
CA TRP A 50 -0.88 -5.04 -3.75
C TRP A 50 -2.32 -5.40 -4.14
N ALA A 51 -3.18 -4.41 -4.34
CA ALA A 51 -4.58 -4.62 -4.70
C ALA A 51 -4.72 -5.33 -6.04
N ILE A 52 -3.94 -4.94 -7.04
CA ILE A 52 -3.96 -5.55 -8.37
C ILE A 52 -3.58 -7.04 -8.30
N VAL A 53 -2.48 -7.39 -7.62
CA VAL A 53 -2.06 -8.80 -7.51
C VAL A 53 -3.04 -9.63 -6.69
N TYR A 54 -3.67 -9.04 -5.67
CA TYR A 54 -4.71 -9.70 -4.88
C TYR A 54 -5.96 -9.98 -5.74
N LEU A 55 -6.44 -8.98 -6.49
CA LEU A 55 -7.60 -9.12 -7.37
C LEU A 55 -7.36 -10.14 -8.47
N ALA A 56 -6.14 -10.22 -9.03
CA ALA A 56 -5.77 -11.20 -10.04
C ALA A 56 -5.92 -12.66 -9.56
N GLN A 57 -5.89 -12.89 -8.24
CA GLN A 57 -5.97 -14.23 -7.64
C GLN A 57 -7.37 -14.58 -7.08
N LEU A 58 -8.35 -13.66 -7.08
CA LEU A 58 -9.66 -13.90 -6.46
C LEU A 58 -10.49 -14.98 -7.18
N LYS A 59 -10.44 -15.01 -8.51
CA LYS A 59 -11.06 -16.05 -9.34
C LYS A 59 -10.11 -16.44 -10.47
N PRO A 60 -9.14 -17.32 -10.20
CA PRO A 60 -8.13 -17.69 -11.18
C PRO A 60 -8.77 -18.47 -12.32
N LEU A 61 -8.38 -18.16 -13.56
CA LEU A 61 -8.74 -18.92 -14.74
C LEU A 61 -7.78 -20.09 -15.01
N ILE A 62 -6.55 -19.98 -14.50
CA ILE A 62 -5.46 -20.94 -14.67
C ILE A 62 -5.11 -21.47 -13.29
N VAL A 63 -5.07 -22.79 -13.15
CA VAL A 63 -4.66 -23.48 -11.92
C VAL A 63 -3.23 -24.00 -12.07
N PRO A 64 -2.43 -24.05 -11.00
CA PRO A 64 -1.10 -24.63 -11.07
C PRO A 64 -1.17 -26.13 -11.41
N VAL A 65 -0.36 -26.56 -12.38
CA VAL A 65 -0.17 -27.99 -12.71
C VAL A 65 1.11 -28.44 -12.01
N LEU A 66 0.98 -29.42 -11.13
CA LEU A 66 2.11 -30.04 -10.45
C LEU A 66 2.66 -31.16 -11.35
N SER A 67 3.97 -31.15 -11.62
CA SER A 67 4.63 -32.35 -12.15
C SER A 67 4.90 -33.24 -10.95
N GLU A 68 4.23 -34.39 -10.87
CA GLU A 68 4.63 -35.44 -9.96
C GLU A 68 6.06 -35.84 -10.38
N GLY A 69 7.02 -35.67 -9.47
CA GLY A 69 8.42 -36.01 -9.76
C GLY A 69 8.55 -37.52 -9.94
N GLU A 70 9.09 -37.93 -11.08
CA GLU A 70 9.83 -39.20 -11.21
C GLU A 70 11.26 -39.02 -10.70
#